data_AF-X0LW71-F1
#
_entry.id   AF-X0LW71-F1
#
_cell.length_a   1.000
_cell.length_b   1.000
_cell.length_c   1.000
_cell.angle_alpha   90.00
_cell.angle_beta   90.00
_cell.angle_gamma   90.00
#
_symmetry.space_group_name_H-M   'P 1'
#
loop_
_entity.id
_entity.type
_entity.pdbx_description
1 polymer ?
#
loop_
_entity_poly.entity_id
_entity_poly.type
_entity_poly.pdbx_seq_one_letter_code
_entity_poly.pdbx_strand_id
1 'polypeptide(L)'
;MELARFEATAAELIKMLLRHQSTLEEITLREVKMNEAGSWTSVLSTVRDMPQFHSFTMKQCLIGDWFFTDVSDEIDAVVSIKDKERIEGLAAQIEIASAEMAAKLRLDLEI
;
A
#
# COMPACT_ATOMS: atom_id res chain seq x y z
N MET A 1 -9.33 -11.41 4.86
CA MET A 1 -10.28 -10.27 4.70
C MET A 1 -9.99 -9.57 3.38
N GLU A 2 -11.03 -9.26 2.61
CA GLU A 2 -10.92 -8.46 1.39
C GLU A 2 -11.65 -7.13 1.57
N LEU A 3 -10.97 -6.01 1.28
CA LEU A 3 -11.55 -4.68 1.23
C LEU A 3 -11.39 -4.13 -0.18
N ALA A 4 -12.47 -3.59 -0.75
CA ALA A 4 -12.50 -3.21 -2.16
C ALA A 4 -13.19 -1.86 -2.39
N ARG A 5 -12.67 -1.07 -3.35
CA ARG A 5 -13.33 0.10 -3.96
C ARG A 5 -13.72 1.20 -2.97
N PHE A 6 -12.76 1.64 -2.18
CA PHE A 6 -12.99 2.74 -1.24
C PHE A 6 -11.76 3.63 -1.12
N GLU A 7 -12.03 4.87 -0.75
CA GLU A 7 -11.02 5.83 -0.35
C GLU A 7 -10.95 5.82 1.18
N ALA A 8 -9.74 5.78 1.72
CA ALA A 8 -9.53 5.82 3.16
C ALA A 8 -8.25 6.56 3.52
N THR A 9 -8.23 7.13 4.71
CA THR A 9 -7.00 7.54 5.36
C THR A 9 -6.24 6.33 5.91
N ALA A 10 -4.93 6.46 6.11
CA ALA A 10 -4.14 5.42 6.79
C ALA A 10 -4.76 5.05 8.14
N ALA A 11 -5.21 6.04 8.92
CA ALA A 11 -5.76 5.84 10.25
C ALA A 11 -7.03 4.99 10.23
N GLU A 12 -7.93 5.22 9.27
CA GLU A 12 -9.17 4.44 9.12
C GLU A 12 -8.87 3.00 8.78
N LEU A 13 -7.98 2.76 7.81
CA LEU A 13 -7.60 1.42 7.39
C LEU A 13 -6.86 0.68 8.52
N ILE A 14 -5.89 1.32 9.17
CA ILE A 14 -5.17 0.76 10.32
C ILE A 14 -6.15 0.38 11.44
N LYS A 15 -7.11 1.26 11.76
CA LYS A 15 -8.12 0.99 12.79
C LYS A 15 -8.98 -0.23 12.43
N MET A 16 -9.36 -0.38 11.17
CA MET A 16 -10.09 -1.56 10.69
C MET A 16 -9.25 -2.83 10.81
N LEU A 17 -7.98 -2.80 10.40
CA LEU A 17 -7.09 -3.95 10.45
C LEU A 17 -6.81 -4.38 11.90
N LEU A 18 -6.49 -3.43 12.78
CA LEU A 18 -6.20 -3.69 14.20
C LEU A 18 -7.41 -4.25 14.95
N ARG A 19 -8.63 -3.88 14.55
CA ARG A 19 -9.86 -4.45 15.14
C ARG A 19 -9.93 -5.97 14.97
N HIS A 20 -9.31 -6.52 13.93
CA HIS A 20 -9.38 -7.93 13.60
C HIS A 20 -8.02 -8.66 13.71
N GLN A 21 -6.97 -7.98 14.19
CA GLN A 21 -5.57 -8.46 14.18
C GLN A 21 -5.32 -9.84 14.80
N SER A 22 -6.17 -10.29 15.72
CA SER A 22 -6.05 -11.60 16.37
C SER A 22 -6.56 -12.76 15.53
N THR A 23 -7.19 -12.47 14.39
CA THR A 23 -7.82 -13.44 13.47
C THR A 23 -7.47 -13.19 12.00
N LEU A 24 -6.76 -12.10 11.71
CA LEU A 24 -6.53 -11.62 10.37
C LEU A 24 -5.22 -12.20 9.83
N GLU A 25 -5.32 -13.33 9.14
CA GLU A 25 -4.15 -14.00 8.54
C GLU A 25 -3.83 -13.47 7.14
N GLU A 26 -4.86 -13.33 6.32
CA GLU A 26 -4.74 -12.88 4.94
C GLU A 26 -5.50 -11.58 4.73
N ILE A 27 -4.88 -10.62 4.05
CA ILE A 27 -5.43 -9.31 3.75
C ILE A 27 -5.32 -9.07 2.26
N THR A 28 -6.44 -8.74 1.63
CA THR A 28 -6.47 -8.30 0.23
C THR A 28 -7.11 -6.91 0.15
N LEU A 29 -6.39 -5.97 -0.44
CA LEU A 29 -6.87 -4.64 -0.76
C LEU A 29 -7.01 -4.53 -2.27
N ARG A 30 -8.18 -4.09 -2.74
CA ARG A 30 -8.49 -3.93 -4.16
C ARG A 30 -9.02 -2.54 -4.44
N GLU A 31 -8.47 -1.84 -5.43
CA GLU A 31 -8.95 -0.52 -5.85
C GLU A 31 -9.06 0.47 -4.66
N VAL A 32 -8.16 0.35 -3.68
CA VAL A 32 -8.11 1.21 -2.49
C VAL A 32 -7.26 2.44 -2.79
N LYS A 33 -7.78 3.63 -2.50
CA LYS A 33 -7.09 4.89 -2.78
C LYS A 33 -6.66 5.56 -1.47
N MET A 34 -5.40 5.98 -1.41
CA MET A 34 -4.88 6.79 -0.29
C MET A 34 -3.97 7.90 -0.82
N ASN A 35 -4.17 9.10 -0.30
CA ASN A 35 -3.67 10.35 -0.90
C ASN A 35 -2.16 10.58 -0.70
N GLU A 36 -1.50 9.85 0.20
CA GLU A 36 -0.08 10.05 0.52
C GLU A 36 0.69 8.73 0.57
N ALA A 37 1.92 8.70 0.06
CA ALA A 37 2.76 7.51 0.12
C ALA A 37 3.16 7.10 1.55
N GLY A 38 3.41 8.08 2.43
CA GLY A 38 3.64 7.83 3.86
C GLY A 38 2.43 7.20 4.57
N SER A 39 1.24 7.34 3.98
CA SER A 39 0.04 6.67 4.48
C SER A 39 0.10 5.16 4.22
N TRP A 40 0.63 4.72 3.06
CA TRP A 40 0.78 3.30 2.72
C TRP A 40 1.89 2.61 3.52
N THR A 41 3.03 3.27 3.74
CA THR A 41 4.13 2.70 4.54
C THR A 41 3.70 2.43 6.00
N SER A 42 2.89 3.32 6.55
CA SER A 42 2.29 3.16 7.89
C SER A 42 1.36 1.94 7.96
N VAL A 43 0.52 1.73 6.94
CA VAL A 43 -0.36 0.56 6.84
C VAL A 43 0.46 -0.73 6.74
N LEU A 44 1.45 -0.77 5.86
CA LEU A 44 2.32 -1.94 5.66
C LEU A 44 3.10 -2.32 6.91
N SER A 45 3.66 -1.33 7.61
CA SER A 45 4.36 -1.56 8.89
C SER A 45 3.41 -2.13 9.95
N THR A 46 2.20 -1.59 10.04
CA THR A 46 1.18 -2.09 10.97
C THR A 46 0.80 -3.54 10.66
N VAL A 47 0.62 -3.88 9.38
CA VAL A 47 0.31 -5.24 8.93
C VAL A 47 1.44 -6.22 9.25
N ARG A 48 2.70 -5.85 9.01
CA ARG A 48 3.89 -6.66 9.32
C ARG A 48 3.93 -7.05 10.80
N ASP A 49 3.56 -6.12 11.67
CA ASP A 49 3.64 -6.26 13.12
C ASP A 49 2.44 -7.03 13.71
N MET A 50 1.44 -7.37 12.90
CA MET A 50 0.30 -8.18 13.36
C MET A 50 0.73 -9.63 13.64
N PRO A 51 0.29 -10.22 14.78
CA PRO A 51 0.74 -11.56 15.19
C PRO A 51 0.32 -12.67 14.23
N GLN A 52 -0.91 -12.58 13.70
CA GLN A 52 -1.47 -13.61 12.82
C GLN A 52 -1.17 -13.37 11.34
N PHE A 53 -0.47 -12.29 11.01
CA PHE A 53 -0.28 -11.92 9.61
C PHE A 53 0.53 -12.98 8.84
N HIS A 54 -0.05 -13.42 7.73
CA HIS A 54 0.53 -14.40 6.81
C HIS A 54 0.65 -13.86 5.39
N SER A 55 -0.35 -13.14 4.87
CA SER A 55 -0.29 -12.59 3.52
C SER A 55 -0.98 -11.26 3.34
N PHE A 56 -0.37 -10.37 2.56
CA PHE A 56 -0.90 -9.09 2.15
C PHE A 56 -0.90 -9.01 0.62
N THR A 57 -2.06 -8.69 0.04
CA THR A 57 -2.21 -8.54 -1.40
C THR A 57 -2.79 -7.18 -1.73
N MET A 58 -2.14 -6.45 -2.64
CA MET A 58 -2.65 -5.21 -3.22
C MET A 58 -3.01 -5.43 -4.68
N LYS A 59 -4.17 -4.93 -5.10
CA LYS A 59 -4.65 -4.99 -6.49
C LYS A 59 -5.17 -3.62 -6.88
N GLN A 60 -4.56 -2.97 -7.88
CA GLN A 60 -5.05 -1.68 -8.40
C GLN A 60 -5.21 -0.60 -7.31
N CYS A 61 -4.40 -0.65 -6.26
CA CYS A 61 -4.41 0.35 -5.20
C CYS A 61 -3.66 1.61 -5.64
N LEU A 62 -4.06 2.77 -5.13
CA LEU A 62 -3.57 4.06 -5.58
C LEU A 62 -2.79 4.76 -4.45
N ILE A 63 -1.57 5.18 -4.77
CA ILE A 63 -0.61 5.87 -3.90
C ILE A 63 -0.43 7.30 -4.45
N GLY A 64 -1.01 8.29 -3.78
CA GLY A 64 -1.01 9.66 -4.31
C GLY A 64 -1.84 9.75 -5.60
N ASP A 65 -1.21 10.10 -6.72
CA ASP A 65 -1.85 10.13 -8.06
C ASP A 65 -1.46 8.92 -8.95
N TRP A 66 -0.75 7.92 -8.40
CA TRP A 66 -0.25 6.77 -9.15
C TRP A 66 -0.86 5.45 -8.69
N PHE A 67 -1.12 4.55 -9.63
CA PHE A 67 -1.49 3.18 -9.33
C PHE A 67 -0.24 2.39 -8.94
N PHE A 68 -0.32 1.59 -7.88
CA PHE A 68 0.71 0.62 -7.57
C PHE A 68 0.65 -0.51 -8.59
N THR A 69 1.46 -0.40 -9.63
CA THR A 69 1.72 -1.49 -10.58
C THR A 69 3.15 -1.97 -10.35
N ASP A 70 3.29 -3.23 -9.91
CA ASP A 70 4.56 -3.92 -10.02
C ASP A 70 4.99 -3.84 -11.48
N VAL A 71 6.16 -3.27 -11.72
CA VAL A 71 6.75 -2.85 -13.00
C VAL A 71 6.31 -3.70 -14.20
N SER A 72 5.17 -3.38 -14.81
CA SER A 72 4.78 -3.77 -16.18
C SER A 72 3.48 -3.06 -16.55
N ASP A 73 3.35 -2.66 -17.80
CA ASP A 73 2.21 -1.95 -18.39
C ASP A 73 0.90 -2.78 -18.46
N GLU A 74 0.64 -3.66 -17.48
CA GLU A 74 -0.62 -4.37 -17.32
C GLU A 74 -1.36 -3.85 -16.08
N ILE A 75 -2.56 -3.32 -16.34
CA ILE A 75 -3.52 -2.74 -15.38
C ILE A 75 -4.04 -3.78 -14.35
N ASP A 76 -3.45 -4.97 -14.27
CA ASP A 76 -3.78 -6.08 -13.36
C ASP A 76 -2.60 -6.51 -12.46
N ALA A 77 -1.70 -5.59 -12.13
CA ALA A 77 -0.61 -5.87 -11.18
C ALA A 77 -1.16 -6.27 -9.79
N VAL A 78 -1.02 -7.56 -9.46
CA VAL A 78 -1.33 -8.13 -8.15
C VAL A 78 -0.03 -8.25 -7.37
N VAL A 79 0.18 -7.39 -6.38
CA VAL A 79 1.32 -7.50 -5.46
C VAL A 79 0.88 -8.38 -4.31
N SER A 80 1.15 -9.68 -4.41
CA SER A 80 0.92 -10.64 -3.33
C SER A 80 2.22 -10.91 -2.58
N ILE A 81 2.23 -10.55 -1.30
CA ILE A 81 3.37 -10.69 -0.39
C ILE A 81 3.00 -11.69 0.70
N LYS A 82 3.85 -12.70 0.88
CA LYS A 82 3.69 -13.76 1.88
C LYS A 82 4.72 -13.70 3.01
N ASP A 83 5.73 -12.84 2.86
CA ASP A 83 6.90 -12.81 3.75
C ASP A 83 7.10 -11.40 4.32
N LYS A 84 7.42 -11.29 5.62
CA LYS A 84 7.58 -10.01 6.31
C LYS A 84 8.70 -9.13 5.72
N GLU A 85 9.81 -9.72 5.32
CA GLU A 85 10.94 -9.01 4.69
C GLU A 85 10.55 -8.36 3.36
N ARG A 86 9.64 -8.98 2.61
CA ARG A 86 9.15 -8.43 1.34
C ARG A 86 8.19 -7.25 1.54
N ILE A 87 7.55 -7.14 2.71
CA ILE A 87 6.74 -5.96 3.08
C ILE A 87 7.65 -4.74 3.26
N GLU A 88 8.82 -4.91 3.85
CA GLU A 88 9.79 -3.82 4.01
C GLU A 88 10.34 -3.37 2.66
N GLY A 89 10.65 -4.32 1.78
CA GLY A 89 11.02 -4.03 0.40
C GLY A 89 9.92 -3.26 -0.35
N LEU A 90 8.65 -3.63 -0.16
CA LEU A 90 7.51 -2.92 -0.73
C LEU A 90 7.39 -1.49 -0.17
N ALA A 91 7.50 -1.33 1.15
CA ALA A 91 7.45 -0.02 1.79
C ALA A 91 8.56 0.91 1.26
N ALA A 92 9.79 0.40 1.12
CA ALA A 92 10.90 1.16 0.55
C ALA A 92 10.65 1.55 -0.92
N GLN A 93 10.08 0.66 -1.74
CA GLN A 93 9.73 0.99 -3.12
C GLN A 93 8.67 2.10 -3.20
N ILE A 94 7.68 2.08 -2.30
CA ILE A 94 6.66 3.12 -2.20
C ILE A 94 7.29 4.48 -1.84
N GLU A 95 8.24 4.49 -0.90
CA GLU A 95 8.96 5.73 -0.53
C GLU A 95 9.80 6.28 -1.69
N ILE A 96 10.53 5.41 -2.39
CA ILE A 96 11.35 5.80 -3.55
C ILE A 96 10.47 6.39 -4.65
N ALA A 97 9.41 5.69 -5.05
CA ALA A 97 8.49 6.15 -6.09
C ALA A 97 7.85 7.50 -5.71
N SER A 98 7.47 7.66 -4.44
CA SER A 98 6.94 8.93 -3.95
C SER A 98 7.95 10.07 -3.98
N ALA A 99 9.21 9.81 -3.64
CA ALA A 99 10.26 10.82 -3.64
C ALA A 99 10.60 11.26 -5.08
N GLU A 100 10.68 10.32 -6.02
CA GLU A 100 10.88 10.61 -7.45
C GLU A 100 9.74 11.45 -8.03
N MET A 101 8.49 11.17 -7.64
CA MET A 101 7.33 11.98 -8.06
C MET A 101 7.38 13.40 -7.50
N ALA A 102 7.66 13.55 -6.21
CA ALA A 102 7.80 14.88 -5.59
C ALA A 102 8.91 15.70 -6.26
N ALA A 103 9.99 15.04 -6.71
CA ALA A 103 11.06 15.68 -7.47
C ALA A 103 10.61 16.09 -8.89
N LYS A 104 9.89 15.23 -9.63
CA LYS A 104 9.34 15.55 -10.96
C LYS A 104 8.34 16.71 -10.92
N LEU A 105 7.39 16.69 -9.98
CA LEU A 105 6.40 17.77 -9.81
C LEU A 105 7.04 19.12 -9.49
N ARG A 106 8.17 19.13 -8.77
CA ARG A 106 8.93 20.36 -8.51
C ARG A 106 9.64 20.88 -9.75
N LEU A 107 10.19 20.00 -10.58
CA LEU A 107 10.81 20.37 -11.85
C LEU A 107 9.80 20.95 -12.84
N ASP A 108 8.58 20.41 -12.89
CA ASP A 108 7.51 20.91 -13.78
C ASP A 108 6.92 22.26 -13.34
N LEU A 109 7.13 22.67 -12.08
CA LEU A 109 6.70 23.98 -11.55
C LEU A 109 7.76 25.09 -11.70
N GLU A 110 8.99 24.75 -12.12
CA GLU A 110 10.10 25.69 -12.32
C GLU A 110 10.30 26.10 -13.80
N ILE A 111 9.39 25.71 -14.70
CA ILE A 111 9.35 26.09 -16.14
C ILE A 111 8.14 26.99 -16.40
#